data_AF-A0A258F9H5-F1
#
_entry.id   AF-A0A258F9H5-F1
#
_cell.length_a   1.000
_cell.length_b   1.000
_cell.length_c   1.000
_cell.angle_alpha   90.00
_cell.angle_beta   90.00
_cell.angle_gamma   90.00
#
_symmetry.space_group_name_H-M   'P 1'
#
loop_
_entity.id
_entity.type
_entity.pdbx_description
1 polymer ?
#
loop_
_entity_poly.entity_id
_entity_poly.type
_entity_poly.pdbx_seq_one_letter_code
_entity_poly.pdbx_strand_id
1 'polypeptide(L)' 'MDPLSLPDWVNWLAQDADGALWGYEAEPNKQDYGWYENEVGRIVQLGQGTPPVDWEKTLEKRQR' A
#
# COMPACT_ATOMS: atom_id res chain seq x y z
N MET A 1 -5.07 8.98 -9.28
CA MET A 1 -5.26 9.14 -7.83
C MET A 1 -4.77 10.53 -7.47
N ASP A 2 -5.67 11.40 -7.02
CA ASP A 2 -5.27 12.70 -6.50
C ASP A 2 -4.53 12.49 -5.17
N PRO A 3 -3.27 12.93 -5.03
CA PRO A 3 -2.50 12.76 -3.79
C PRO A 3 -3.11 13.49 -2.58
N LEU A 4 -4.13 14.33 -2.79
CA LEU A 4 -4.87 15.11 -1.80
C LEU A 4 -5.98 14.32 -1.07
N SER A 5 -6.33 13.10 -1.51
CA SER A 5 -7.36 12.28 -0.86
C SER A 5 -6.81 11.14 0.02
N LEU A 6 -5.49 11.04 0.16
CA LEU A 6 -4.89 10.04 1.06
C LEU A 6 -5.00 10.50 2.51
N PRO A 7 -5.47 9.66 3.44
CA PRO A 7 -5.47 10.01 4.85
C PRO A 7 -4.08 10.43 5.34
N ASP A 8 -4.00 11.43 6.21
CA ASP A 8 -2.75 12.03 6.69
C ASP A 8 -1.83 11.06 7.45
N TRP A 9 -2.40 9.95 7.90
CA TRP A 9 -1.72 8.89 8.61
C TRP A 9 -1.05 7.86 7.69
N VAL A 10 -1.36 7.87 6.39
CA VAL A 10 -0.74 6.95 5.43
C VAL A 10 0.70 7.38 5.18
N ASN A 11 1.65 6.54 5.61
CA ASN A 11 3.09 6.72 5.43
C ASN A 11 3.66 5.78 4.37
N TRP A 12 2.95 4.72 4.02
CA TRP A 12 3.39 3.73 3.04
C TRP A 12 2.26 3.39 2.07
N LEU A 13 2.62 3.17 0.81
CA LEU A 13 1.73 2.77 -0.26
C LEU A 13 2.24 1.47 -0.86
N ALA A 14 1.34 0.56 -1.20
CA ALA A 14 1.71 -0.66 -1.89
C ALA A 14 0.59 -1.12 -2.81
N GLN A 15 0.95 -1.93 -3.81
CA GLN A 15 0.01 -2.59 -4.70
C GLN A 15 0.26 -4.10 -4.67
N ASP A 16 -0.81 -4.86 -4.47
CA ASP A 16 -0.74 -6.32 -4.49
C ASP A 16 -0.71 -6.87 -5.92
N ALA A 17 -0.42 -8.16 -6.05
CA ALA A 17 -0.31 -8.84 -7.34
C ALA A 17 -1.62 -8.81 -8.15
N ASP A 18 -2.76 -8.70 -7.48
CA ASP A 18 -4.10 -8.61 -8.11
C ASP A 18 -4.49 -7.16 -8.46
N GLY A 19 -3.62 -6.20 -8.18
CA GLY A 19 -3.83 -4.79 -8.44
C GLY A 19 -4.53 -4.02 -7.31
N ALA A 20 -4.84 -4.65 -6.16
CA ALA A 20 -5.36 -3.92 -5.00
C ALA A 20 -4.36 -2.88 -4.50
N LEU A 21 -4.83 -1.65 -4.27
CA LEU A 21 -4.01 -0.53 -3.78
C LEU A 21 -4.27 -0.30 -2.30
N TRP A 22 -3.19 -0.23 -1.53
CA TRP A 22 -3.24 -0.13 -0.07
C TRP A 22 -2.43 1.05 0.45
N GLY A 23 -2.95 1.65 1.53
CA GLY A 23 -2.24 2.63 2.35
C GLY A 23 -2.03 2.10 3.76
N TYR A 24 -0.81 2.26 4.28
CA TYR A 24 -0.43 1.79 5.61
C TYR A 24 0.17 2.94 6.45
N GLU A 25 -0.11 2.92 7.75
CA GLU A 25 0.51 3.82 8.72
C GLU A 25 1.93 3.38 9.09
N ALA A 26 2.15 2.07 9.29
CA ALA A 26 3.45 1.46 9.52
C ALA A 26 3.94 0.76 8.24
N GLU A 27 5.24 0.44 8.19
CA GLU A 27 5.79 -0.34 7.10
C GLU A 27 5.14 -1.74 7.11
N PRO A 28 4.54 -2.21 5.99
CA PRO A 28 3.88 -3.52 5.92
C PRO A 28 4.89 -4.65 5.71
N ASN A 29 4.50 -5.88 6.06
CA ASN A 29 5.27 -7.09 5.76
C ASN A 29 4.90 -7.63 4.38
N LYS A 30 5.90 -8.20 3.70
CA LYS A 30 5.71 -8.96 2.46
C LYS A 30 5.10 -10.33 2.77
N GLN A 31 4.09 -10.74 2.00
CA GLN A 31 3.53 -12.10 1.99
C GLN A 31 3.65 -12.73 0.57
N ASP A 32 3.01 -13.86 0.31
CA ASP A 32 3.19 -14.60 -0.96
C ASP A 32 2.66 -13.85 -2.20
N TYR A 33 1.62 -13.01 -2.04
CA TYR A 33 0.94 -12.33 -3.16
C TYR A 33 0.57 -10.86 -2.89
N GLY A 34 1.14 -10.25 -1.85
CA GLY A 34 0.82 -8.88 -1.50
C GLY A 34 1.52 -8.38 -0.24
N TRP A 35 0.98 -7.30 0.30
CA TRP A 35 1.45 -6.64 1.52
C TRP A 35 0.42 -6.80 2.63
N TYR A 36 0.87 -6.98 3.87
CA TYR A 36 -0.01 -7.18 5.01
C TYR A 36 0.38 -6.30 6.20
N GLU A 37 -0.61 -5.93 7.01
CA GLU A 37 -0.43 -5.10 8.21
C GLU A 37 0.41 -5.81 9.27
N ASN A 38 1.34 -5.09 9.89
CA ASN A 38 2.26 -5.65 10.90
C ASN A 38 1.64 -5.72 12.31
N GLU A 39 0.30 -5.79 12.41
CA GLU A 39 -0.47 -5.62 13.66
C GLU A 39 -0.21 -4.27 14.37
N VAL A 40 0.46 -3.34 13.68
CA VAL A 40 0.84 -2.01 14.16
C VAL A 40 0.38 -0.99 13.14
N GLY A 41 -0.40 0.00 13.61
CA GLY A 41 -0.90 1.08 12.78
C GLY A 41 -2.25 0.76 12.14
N ARG A 42 -2.61 1.55 11.12
CA ARG A 42 -3.84 1.41 10.33
C ARG A 42 -3.53 0.96 8.91
N ILE A 43 -4.49 0.25 8.32
CA ILE A 43 -4.54 -0.10 6.91
C ILE A 43 -5.82 0.44 6.26
N VAL A 44 -5.73 0.86 4.99
CA VAL A 44 -6.90 1.23 4.17
C VAL A 44 -6.73 0.75 2.74
N GLN A 45 -7.80 0.19 2.17
CA GLN A 45 -7.86 -0.06 0.73
C GLN A 45 -8.19 1.26 0.01
N LEU A 46 -7.29 1.68 -0.88
CA LEU A 46 -7.40 2.93 -1.62
C LEU A 46 -8.13 2.76 -2.95
N GLY A 47 -8.16 1.54 -3.48
CA GLY A 47 -8.85 1.21 -4.71
C GLY A 47 -8.27 -0.02 -5.40
N GLN A 48 -8.54 -0.12 -6.70
CA GLN A 48 -8.10 -1.22 -7.55
C GLN A 48 -7.48 -0.62 -8.81
N GLY A 49 -6.24 -1.02 -9.09
CA GLY A 49 -5.45 -0.60 -10.24
C GLY A 49 -5.14 -1.77 -11.18
N THR A 50 -4.38 -1.49 -12.25
CA THR A 50 -3.86 -2.54 -13.12
C THR A 50 -2.84 -3.40 -12.36
N PRO A 51 -2.96 -4.74 -12.37
CA PRO A 51 -1.99 -5.65 -11.77
C PRO A 51 -0.55 -5.35 -12.23
N PRO A 52 0.40 -5.11 -11.31
CA PRO A 52 1.79 -4.85 -11.65
C PRO A 52 2.56 -6.15 -11.94
N VAL A 53 3.53 -6.08 -12.85
CA VAL A 53 4.44 -7.22 -13.15
C VAL A 53 5.34 -7.55 -11.95
N ASP A 54 5.85 -6.52 -11.27
CA ASP A 54 6.75 -6.64 -10.11
C ASP A 54 6.10 -6.07 -8.85
N TRP A 55 5.01 -6.68 -8.37
CA TRP A 55 4.23 -6.19 -7.22
C TRP A 55 5.08 -5.97 -5.95
N GLU A 56 6.15 -6.75 -5.78
CA GLU A 56 7.09 -6.64 -4.66
C GLU A 56 7.89 -5.32 -4.64
N LYS A 57 7.96 -4.61 -5.76
CA LYS A 57 8.66 -3.31 -5.86
C LYS A 57 7.74 -2.12 -5.69
N THR A 58 6.45 -2.36 -5.48
CA THR A 58 5.44 -1.31 -5.39
C THR A 58 5.37 -0.66 -4.00
N LEU A 59 6.03 -1.25 -2.99
CA LEU A 59 6.09 -0.65 -1.67
C LEU A 59 6.93 0.63 -1.72
N GLU A 60 6.26 1.75 -1.46
CA GLU A 60 6.87 3.06 -1.44
C GLU A 60 6.56 3.78 -0.14
N LYS A 61 7.58 4.43 0.43
CA LYS A 61 7.40 5.33 1.56
C LYS A 61 6.96 6.70 1.05
N ARG A 62 5.85 7.21 1.56
CA ARG A 62 5.40 8.57 1.27
C ARG A 62 6.40 9.57 1.84
N GLN A 63 7.06 10.33 0.98
CA GLN A 63 7.83 11.49 1.40
C GLN A 63 6.83 12.60 1.78
N ARG A 64 6.92 13.11 3.00
CA ARG A 64 6.13 14.26 3.47
C ARG A 64 6.70 15.56 2.95
#